data_AF-A0A0F3LIR9-F1
#
_entry.id   AF-A0A0F3LIR9-F1
#
_cell.length_a   1.000
_cell.length_b   1.000
_cell.length_c   1.000
_cell.angle_alpha   90.00
_cell.angle_beta   90.00
_cell.angle_gamma   90.00
#
_symmetry.space_group_name_H-M   'P 1'
#
loop_
_entity.id
_entity.type
_entity.pdbx_description
1 polymer ?
#
loop_
_entity_poly.entity_id
_entity_poly.type
_entity_poly.pdbx_seq_one_letter_code
_entity_poly.pdbx_strand_id
1 'polypeptide(L)'
;MGIFSSIWNKITGHKPKAAPVPPPASTAGIPAPNAAPAPTAAPALPPVDVEAVLSDLAASKGGGGNWRTSIVDLLKLLDLDSSLAARKELAEELNVHAGEHGSAEQNIALSKAVWKKLAENGGQVPASLRD
;
A
#
# COMPACT_ATOMS: atom_id res chain seq x y z
N MET A 1 8.26 -17.67 0.44
CA MET A 1 8.09 -16.22 0.68
C MET A 1 7.76 -15.63 -0.68
N GLY A 2 6.49 -15.36 -0.97
CA GLY A 2 6.07 -14.89 -2.29
C GLY A 2 6.34 -13.40 -2.50
N ILE A 3 6.39 -12.98 -3.76
CA ILE A 3 6.70 -11.61 -4.17
C ILE A 3 5.66 -10.61 -3.66
N PHE A 4 4.38 -11.03 -3.58
CA PHE A 4 3.33 -10.22 -2.99
C PHE A 4 3.67 -9.83 -1.54
N SER A 5 4.16 -10.79 -0.76
CA SER A 5 4.51 -10.57 0.63
C SER A 5 5.68 -9.58 0.76
N SER A 6 6.65 -9.63 -0.16
CA SER A 6 7.73 -8.64 -0.25
C SER A 6 7.23 -7.24 -0.62
N ILE A 7 6.27 -7.14 -1.55
CA ILE A 7 5.62 -5.87 -1.90
C ILE A 7 4.91 -5.29 -0.68
N TRP A 8 4.11 -6.09 0.00
CA TRP A 8 3.38 -5.69 1.21
C TRP A 8 4.32 -5.27 2.33
N ASN A 9 5.39 -6.04 2.57
CA ASN A 9 6.39 -5.72 3.60
C ASN A 9 7.11 -4.42 3.29
N LYS A 10 7.44 -4.13 2.02
CA LYS A 10 8.02 -2.84 1.63
C LYS A 10 7.06 -1.69 1.88
N ILE A 11 5.78 -1.84 1.55
CA ILE A 11 4.79 -0.77 1.71
C ILE A 11 4.48 -0.52 3.20
N THR A 12 4.32 -1.57 4.00
CA THR A 12 4.05 -1.45 5.44
C THR A 12 5.30 -1.13 6.26
N GLY A 13 6.47 -1.55 5.79
CA GLY A 13 7.78 -1.28 6.40
C GLY A 13 8.30 0.11 6.07
N HIS A 14 7.91 0.68 4.93
CA HIS A 14 8.04 2.11 4.67
C HIS A 14 6.97 2.84 5.47
N LYS A 15 7.27 3.13 6.75
CA LYS A 15 6.51 4.11 7.51
C LYS A 15 6.56 5.43 6.73
N PRO A 16 5.45 5.91 6.14
CA PRO A 16 5.42 7.30 5.73
C PRO A 16 5.74 8.09 6.99
N LYS A 17 6.57 9.13 6.88
CA LYS A 17 6.81 10.06 7.97
C LYS A 17 5.43 10.45 8.50
N ALA A 18 5.09 9.92 9.67
CA ALA A 18 3.76 10.01 10.21
C ALA A 18 3.35 11.48 10.10
N ALA A 19 2.25 11.75 9.39
CA ALA A 19 1.64 13.06 9.44
C ALA A 19 1.56 13.41 10.93
N PRO A 20 2.10 14.57 11.35
CA PRO A 20 2.26 14.89 12.75
C PRO A 20 0.90 14.76 13.40
N VAL A 21 0.72 13.68 14.16
CA VAL A 21 -0.41 13.54 15.06
C VAL A 21 -0.28 14.74 15.98
N PRO A 22 -1.27 15.65 16.03
CA PRO A 22 -1.18 16.78 16.94
C PRO A 22 -0.95 16.19 18.34
N PRO A 23 0.09 16.65 19.07
CA PRO A 23 0.34 16.15 20.41
C PRO A 23 -0.93 16.35 21.23
N PRO A 24 -1.36 15.36 22.05
CA PRO A 24 -2.47 15.58 22.96
C PRO A 24 -2.10 16.78 23.82
N ALA A 25 -2.88 17.86 23.69
CA ALA A 25 -2.70 19.04 24.51
C ALA A 25 -2.93 18.64 25.97
N SER A 26 -1.86 18.56 26.74
CA SER A 26 -1.91 18.41 28.19
C SER A 26 -2.49 19.68 28.80
N THR A 27 -3.81 19.74 28.99
CA THR A 27 -4.43 20.77 29.82
C THR A 27 -4.52 20.28 31.25
N ALA A 28 -3.63 20.81 32.09
CA ALA A 28 -3.63 20.64 33.53
C ALA A 28 -4.85 21.32 34.18
N GLY A 29 -5.52 20.57 35.07
CA GLY A 29 -6.21 21.06 36.27
C GLY A 29 -7.62 21.64 36.12
N ILE A 30 -8.62 20.95 36.72
CA ILE A 30 -9.68 21.42 37.65
C ILE A 30 -10.56 20.19 38.00
N PRO A 31 -10.92 19.90 39.26
CA PRO A 31 -11.79 18.78 39.61
C PRO A 31 -13.27 19.21 39.77
N ALA A 32 -14.20 18.56 39.08
CA ALA A 32 -15.62 18.41 39.47
C ALA A 32 -16.37 17.45 38.49
N PRO A 33 -17.44 16.76 38.94
CA PRO A 33 -17.77 15.41 38.47
C PRO A 33 -18.90 15.35 37.42
N ASN A 34 -19.06 14.16 36.83
CA ASN A 34 -20.19 13.72 36.00
C ASN A 34 -20.29 14.29 34.57
N ALA A 35 -19.54 13.68 33.66
CA ALA A 35 -20.06 13.37 32.32
C ALA A 35 -19.46 12.03 31.88
N ALA A 36 -20.32 11.12 31.42
CA ALA A 36 -19.95 9.80 30.95
C ALA A 36 -18.77 9.88 29.95
N PRO A 37 -17.77 8.98 30.03
CA PRO A 37 -16.74 8.94 29.01
C PRO A 37 -17.40 8.59 27.68
N ALA A 38 -17.46 9.56 26.77
CA ALA A 38 -17.65 9.26 25.36
C ALA A 38 -16.54 8.28 24.97
N PRO A 39 -16.84 7.18 24.26
CA PRO A 39 -15.84 6.22 23.88
C PRO A 39 -14.79 6.95 23.04
N THR A 40 -13.61 7.16 23.62
CA THR A 40 -12.39 7.49 22.90
C THR A 40 -12.26 6.39 21.86
N ALA A 41 -12.58 6.72 20.61
CA ALA A 41 -12.29 5.85 19.48
C ALA A 41 -10.81 5.52 19.63
N ALA A 42 -10.52 4.26 19.95
CA ALA A 42 -9.18 3.73 19.94
C ALA A 42 -8.53 4.23 18.64
N PRO A 43 -7.25 4.64 18.66
CA PRO A 43 -6.57 4.96 17.42
C PRO A 43 -6.64 3.69 16.58
N ALA A 44 -7.61 3.65 15.67
CA ALA A 44 -7.66 2.64 14.64
C ALA A 44 -6.29 2.78 13.99
N LEU A 45 -5.48 1.73 14.10
CA LEU A 45 -4.20 1.66 13.41
C LEU A 45 -4.45 2.21 12.02
N PRO A 46 -3.81 3.34 11.64
CA PRO A 46 -4.20 4.03 10.44
C PRO A 46 -4.08 3.02 9.30
N PRO A 47 -5.15 2.84 8.49
CA PRO A 47 -5.06 1.94 7.35
C PRO A 47 -3.84 2.36 6.52
N VAL A 48 -3.04 1.38 6.12
CA VAL A 48 -1.78 1.66 5.45
C VAL A 48 -2.12 2.29 4.10
N ASP A 49 -1.84 3.58 3.96
CA ASP A 49 -2.18 4.35 2.77
C ASP A 49 -1.19 4.02 1.65
N VAL A 50 -1.55 3.00 0.88
CA VAL A 50 -0.68 2.41 -0.15
C VAL A 50 -0.34 3.44 -1.22
N GLU A 51 -1.32 4.22 -1.66
CA GLU A 51 -1.11 5.26 -2.68
C GLU A 51 -0.16 6.33 -2.16
N ALA A 52 -0.35 6.82 -0.93
CA ALA A 52 0.52 7.84 -0.36
C ALA A 52 1.96 7.34 -0.20
N VAL A 53 2.15 6.11 0.30
CA VAL A 53 3.47 5.50 0.46
C VAL A 53 4.17 5.36 -0.89
N LEU A 54 3.50 4.79 -1.89
CA LEU A 54 4.10 4.61 -3.21
C LEU A 54 4.36 5.94 -3.91
N SER A 55 3.50 6.94 -3.74
CA SER A 55 3.70 8.28 -4.29
C SER A 55 4.90 8.97 -3.65
N ASP A 56 5.08 8.86 -2.33
CA ASP A 56 6.24 9.37 -1.60
C ASP A 56 7.54 8.67 -2.01
N LEU A 57 7.53 7.34 -2.15
CA LEU A 57 8.67 6.60 -2.68
C LEU A 57 9.01 7.05 -4.12
N ALA A 58 8.00 7.26 -4.96
CA ALA A 58 8.19 7.64 -6.36
C ALA A 58 8.81 9.04 -6.46
N ALA A 59 8.34 9.97 -5.63
CA ALA A 59 8.93 11.29 -5.50
C ALA A 59 10.37 11.22 -4.98
N SER A 60 10.62 10.40 -3.95
CA SER A 60 11.93 10.23 -3.33
C SER A 60 12.96 9.57 -4.26
N LYS A 61 12.55 8.61 -5.10
CA LYS A 61 13.43 7.95 -6.08
C LYS A 61 13.63 8.79 -7.37
N GLY A 62 13.00 9.96 -7.49
CA GLY A 62 13.15 10.83 -8.66
C GLY A 62 12.38 10.37 -9.89
N GLY A 63 11.30 9.60 -9.69
CA GLY A 63 10.46 9.05 -10.74
C GLY A 63 10.16 7.57 -10.53
N GLY A 64 8.88 7.24 -10.33
CA GLY A 64 8.38 5.86 -10.15
C GLY A 64 7.67 5.29 -11.38
N GLY A 65 7.82 5.93 -12.55
CA GLY A 65 7.17 5.51 -13.80
C GLY A 65 5.65 5.34 -13.66
N ASN A 66 5.11 4.31 -14.31
CA ASN A 66 3.67 4.01 -14.32
C ASN A 66 3.33 2.88 -13.34
N TRP A 67 3.80 2.94 -12.09
CA TRP A 67 3.56 1.90 -11.07
C TRP A 67 2.06 1.56 -10.88
N ARG A 68 1.15 2.47 -11.22
CA ARG A 68 -0.31 2.29 -11.21
C ARG A 68 -0.80 1.20 -12.16
N THR A 69 -0.23 1.15 -13.36
CA THR A 69 -0.64 0.25 -14.46
C THR A 69 0.45 -0.74 -14.85
N SER A 70 1.66 -0.55 -14.34
CA SER A 70 2.85 -1.35 -14.62
C SER A 70 3.44 -1.94 -13.37
N ILE A 71 3.28 -3.25 -13.23
CA ILE A 71 3.88 -4.01 -12.13
C ILE A 71 5.41 -3.94 -12.15
N VAL A 72 6.02 -3.79 -13.33
CA VAL A 72 7.47 -3.64 -13.46
C VAL A 72 7.94 -2.36 -12.79
N ASP A 73 7.26 -1.23 -13.03
CA ASP A 73 7.58 0.04 -12.35
C ASP A 73 7.32 -0.06 -10.85
N LEU A 74 6.24 -0.74 -10.43
CA LEU A 74 5.98 -0.97 -9.00
C LEU A 74 7.13 -1.75 -8.34
N LEU A 75 7.59 -2.84 -8.96
CA LEU A 75 8.68 -3.65 -8.44
C LEU A 75 9.99 -2.85 -8.37
N LYS A 76 10.31 -2.09 -9.43
CA LYS A 76 11.50 -1.21 -9.45
C LYS A 76 11.43 -0.14 -8.36
N LEU A 77 10.25 0.44 -8.15
CA LEU A 77 10.02 1.46 -7.13
C LEU A 77 10.31 0.92 -5.72
N LEU A 78 9.90 -0.33 -5.47
CA LEU A 78 10.09 -1.03 -4.20
C LEU A 78 11.48 -1.67 -4.05
N ASP A 79 12.35 -1.52 -5.06
CA ASP A 79 13.68 -2.14 -5.10
C ASP A 79 13.58 -3.68 -5.07
N LEU A 80 12.64 -4.23 -5.84
CA LEU A 80 12.37 -5.66 -5.99
C LEU A 80 12.75 -6.16 -7.39
N ASP A 81 12.96 -7.48 -7.51
CA ASP A 81 13.20 -8.10 -8.81
C ASP A 81 12.00 -7.88 -9.74
N SER A 82 12.28 -7.25 -10.87
CA SER A 82 11.27 -6.89 -11.88
C SER A 82 11.36 -7.81 -13.11
N SER A 83 12.03 -8.96 -12.96
CA SER A 83 12.26 -9.91 -14.05
C SER A 83 10.97 -10.66 -14.40
N LEU A 84 10.94 -11.26 -15.60
CA LEU A 84 9.79 -12.08 -16.02
C LEU A 84 9.52 -13.25 -15.06
N ALA A 85 10.55 -13.79 -14.42
CA ALA A 85 10.40 -14.83 -13.39
C ALA A 85 9.57 -14.32 -12.20
N ALA A 86 9.93 -13.17 -11.63
CA ALA A 86 9.17 -12.58 -10.53
C ALA A 86 7.73 -12.25 -10.94
N ARG A 87 7.54 -11.69 -12.15
CA ARG A 87 6.19 -11.39 -12.64
C ARG A 87 5.33 -12.65 -12.79
N LYS A 88 5.92 -13.76 -13.24
CA LYS A 88 5.24 -15.06 -13.35
C LYS A 88 4.86 -15.60 -11.98
N GLU A 89 5.81 -15.65 -11.05
CA GLU A 89 5.55 -16.14 -9.69
C GLU A 89 4.46 -15.31 -8.99
N LEU A 90 4.49 -13.98 -9.15
CA LEU A 90 3.43 -13.10 -8.63
C LEU A 90 2.08 -13.36 -9.29
N ALA A 91 2.06 -13.61 -10.61
CA ALA A 91 0.84 -13.95 -11.33
C ALA A 91 0.28 -15.30 -10.89
N GLU A 92 1.13 -16.30 -10.63
CA GLU A 92 0.72 -17.60 -10.09
C GLU A 92 0.19 -17.47 -8.66
N GLU A 93 0.86 -16.71 -7.79
CA GLU A 93 0.39 -16.42 -6.42
C GLU A 93 -0.99 -15.75 -6.40
N LEU A 94 -1.24 -14.82 -7.33
CA LEU A 94 -2.49 -14.08 -7.42
C LEU A 94 -3.50 -14.76 -8.36
N ASN A 95 -3.16 -15.92 -8.93
CA ASN A 95 -3.95 -16.66 -9.92
C ASN A 95 -4.43 -15.78 -11.09
N VAL A 96 -3.52 -14.98 -11.65
CA VAL A 96 -3.76 -14.09 -12.79
C VAL A 96 -3.30 -14.74 -14.09
N HIS A 97 -4.27 -15.14 -14.91
CA HIS A 97 -4.05 -15.83 -16.19
C HIS A 97 -4.55 -15.00 -17.38
N ALA A 98 -4.30 -13.69 -17.35
CA ALA A 98 -4.78 -12.78 -18.39
C ALA A 98 -3.75 -12.66 -19.52
N GLY A 99 -3.94 -13.40 -20.61
CA GLY A 99 -3.10 -13.30 -21.81
C GLY A 99 -1.65 -13.79 -21.63
N GLU A 100 -0.79 -13.45 -22.58
CA GLU A 100 0.62 -13.88 -22.59
C GLU A 100 1.48 -13.20 -21.51
N HIS A 101 2.48 -13.93 -21.02
CA HIS A 101 3.41 -13.41 -20.04
C HIS A 101 4.21 -12.24 -20.59
N GLY A 102 4.07 -11.06 -19.97
CA GLY A 102 4.73 -9.84 -20.42
C GLY A 102 3.86 -8.92 -21.28
N SER A 103 2.69 -9.37 -21.73
CA SER A 103 1.78 -8.55 -22.51
C SER A 103 1.17 -7.41 -21.69
N ALA A 104 0.78 -6.33 -22.38
CA ALA A 104 0.13 -5.18 -21.76
C ALA A 104 -1.16 -5.58 -21.00
N GLU A 105 -1.96 -6.48 -21.59
CA GLU A 105 -3.17 -7.01 -20.98
C GLU A 105 -2.87 -7.75 -19.67
N GLN A 106 -1.86 -8.62 -19.67
CA GLN A 106 -1.42 -9.35 -18.49
C GLN A 106 -0.94 -8.40 -17.41
N ASN A 107 -0.17 -7.39 -17.80
CA ASN A 107 0.35 -6.38 -16.88
C ASN A 107 -0.78 -5.61 -16.18
N ILE A 108 -1.78 -5.18 -16.93
CA ILE A 108 -2.93 -4.44 -16.39
C ILE A 108 -3.72 -5.33 -15.42
N ALA A 109 -4.05 -6.56 -15.82
CA ALA A 109 -4.76 -7.51 -14.97
C ALA A 109 -3.99 -7.87 -13.69
N LEU A 110 -2.68 -8.09 -13.81
CA LEU A 110 -1.82 -8.41 -12.68
C LEU A 110 -1.72 -7.24 -11.70
N SER A 111 -1.56 -6.02 -12.21
CA SER A 111 -1.53 -4.81 -11.39
C SER A 111 -2.82 -4.66 -10.59
N LYS A 112 -3.99 -4.83 -11.23
CA LYS A 112 -5.30 -4.80 -10.55
C LYS A 112 -5.44 -5.88 -9.48
N ALA A 113 -5.00 -7.11 -9.76
CA ALA A 113 -5.03 -8.19 -8.78
C ALA A 113 -4.15 -7.88 -7.55
N VAL A 114 -2.96 -7.30 -7.77
CA VAL A 114 -2.08 -6.81 -6.70
C VAL A 114 -2.82 -5.76 -5.87
N TRP A 115 -3.41 -4.73 -6.49
CA TRP A 115 -4.16 -3.69 -5.80
C TRP A 115 -5.33 -4.24 -4.97
N LYS A 116 -6.10 -5.17 -5.54
CA LYS A 116 -7.19 -5.86 -4.85
C LYS A 116 -6.68 -6.62 -3.63
N LYS A 117 -5.52 -7.28 -3.75
CA LYS A 117 -4.94 -8.07 -2.66
C LYS A 117 -4.32 -7.20 -1.55
N LEU A 118 -3.71 -6.04 -1.87
CA LEU A 118 -3.13 -5.11 -0.88
C LEU A 118 -4.17 -4.56 0.11
N ALA A 119 -5.10 -3.78 -0.39
CA ALA A 119 -6.43 -4.31 -0.50
C ALA A 119 -7.06 -5.04 0.70
N GLU A 120 -7.33 -6.32 0.43
CA GLU A 120 -7.78 -7.34 1.37
C GLU A 120 -6.86 -7.52 2.59
N ASN A 121 -5.57 -7.18 2.49
CA ASN A 121 -4.60 -7.25 3.60
C ASN A 121 -4.60 -6.01 4.51
N GLY A 122 -5.52 -5.06 4.29
CA GLY A 122 -5.66 -3.84 5.11
C GLY A 122 -4.99 -2.60 4.53
N GLY A 123 -4.62 -2.63 3.25
CA GLY A 123 -4.12 -1.47 2.52
C GLY A 123 -5.26 -0.58 2.04
N GLN A 124 -5.16 0.73 2.30
CA GLN A 124 -6.02 1.72 1.69
C GLN A 124 -5.53 1.97 0.26
N VAL A 125 -6.30 1.44 -0.70
CA VAL A 125 -6.06 1.60 -2.14
C VAL A 125 -7.27 2.30 -2.75
N PRO A 126 -7.12 3.42 -3.46
CA PRO A 126 -8.23 4.10 -4.12
C PRO A 126 -8.85 3.25 -5.23
N ALA A 127 -10.14 3.47 -5.49
CA ALA A 127 -10.89 2.74 -6.52
C ALA A 127 -10.25 2.88 -7.91
N SER A 128 -9.68 4.04 -8.22
CA SER A 128 -9.01 4.30 -9.50
C SER A 128 -7.80 3.39 -9.81
N LEU A 129 -7.23 2.74 -8.79
CA LEU A 129 -6.18 1.73 -8.97
C LEU A 129 -6.73 0.31 -9.05
N ARG A 130 -7.94 0.08 -8.52
CA ARG A 130 -8.57 -1.25 -8.43
C ARG A 130 -9.46 -1.55 -9.65
N ASP A 131 -9.87 -0.52 -10.38
CA ASP A 131 -10.72 -0.56 -11.56
C ASP A 131 -9.94 -0.82 -12.86
#